data_AF-A0A832DXQ6-F1
#
_entry.id   AF-A0A832DXQ6-F1
#
_cell.length_a   1.000
_cell.length_b   1.000
_cell.length_c   1.000
_cell.angle_alpha   90.00
_cell.angle_beta   90.00
_cell.angle_gamma   90.00
#
_symmetry.space_group_name_H-M   'P 1'
#
loop_
_entity.id
_entity.type
_entity.pdbx_description
1 polymer ?
#
loop_
_entity_poly.entity_id
_entity_poly.type
_entity_poly.pdbx_seq_one_letter_code
_entity_poly.pdbx_strand_id
1 'polypeptide(L)'
;MVDDMGVYIIDTYYDVRKGEYDKAINELEKSSAGSAIQLLNEWESIKKKDRLYLLKRKLLLRLSENLHKQSKYKELAYWSKKWLAMDERDVTAMAFYYQALLHLDQTREEGVKGMINAYRKFPDNKYLKRFYNTYRKNNSEGL
;
A
#
# COMPACT_ATOMS: atom_id res chain seq x y z
N MET A 1 -16.60 -30.28 12.58
CA MET A 1 -15.44 -30.64 13.41
C MET A 1 -14.23 -30.55 12.49
N VAL A 2 -13.32 -29.61 12.70
CA VAL A 2 -12.04 -29.60 11.98
C VAL A 2 -11.16 -30.61 12.73
N ASP A 3 -10.60 -31.59 12.03
CA ASP A 3 -9.68 -32.56 12.61
C ASP A 3 -8.36 -31.88 13.01
N ASP A 4 -7.67 -32.41 14.03
CA ASP A 4 -6.40 -31.84 14.52
C ASP A 4 -5.33 -31.73 13.41
N MET A 5 -5.42 -32.60 12.41
CA MET A 5 -4.60 -32.53 11.19
C MET A 5 -4.92 -31.30 10.33
N GLY A 6 -6.19 -30.94 10.17
CA GLY A 6 -6.61 -29.74 9.47
C GLY A 6 -6.16 -28.46 10.17
N VAL A 7 -6.16 -28.42 11.50
CA VAL A 7 -5.61 -27.30 12.29
C VAL A 7 -4.10 -27.17 12.09
N TYR A 8 -3.37 -28.28 12.20
CA TYR A 8 -1.91 -28.31 12.01
C TYR A 8 -1.46 -27.86 10.61
N ILE A 9 -2.17 -28.28 9.56
CA ILE A 9 -1.87 -27.87 8.17
C ILE A 9 -2.12 -26.37 7.97
N ILE A 10 -3.20 -25.84 8.55
CA ILE A 10 -3.55 -24.41 8.46
C ILE A 10 -2.50 -23.55 9.18
N ASP A 11 -2.04 -23.98 10.36
CA ASP A 11 -1.03 -23.24 11.14
C ASP A 11 0.34 -23.29 10.46
N THR A 12 0.74 -24.46 9.92
CA THR A 12 1.98 -24.59 9.13
C THR A 12 1.95 -23.70 7.89
N TYR A 13 0.81 -23.65 7.17
CA TYR A 13 0.64 -22.77 6.01
C TYR A 13 0.81 -21.29 6.39
N TYR A 14 0.18 -20.86 7.48
CA TYR A 14 0.29 -19.47 7.93
C TYR A 14 1.71 -19.12 8.37
N ASP A 15 2.39 -20.01 9.09
CA ASP A 15 3.74 -19.77 9.62
C ASP A 15 4.79 -19.68 8.52
N VAL A 16 4.74 -20.56 7.51
CA VAL A 16 5.62 -20.46 6.34
C VAL A 16 5.43 -19.12 5.64
N ARG A 17 4.18 -18.72 5.39
CA ARG A 17 3.85 -17.46 4.71
C ARG A 17 4.22 -16.23 5.54
N LYS A 18 4.15 -16.34 6.87
CA LYS A 18 4.64 -15.30 7.78
C LYS A 18 6.16 -15.17 7.70
N GLY A 19 6.90 -16.27 7.60
CA GLY A 19 8.35 -16.24 7.40
C GLY A 19 8.78 -15.57 6.08
N GLU A 20 8.04 -15.80 4.99
CA GLU A 20 8.24 -15.10 3.71
C GLU A 20 7.98 -13.60 3.84
N TYR A 21 6.91 -13.23 4.54
CA TYR A 21 6.59 -11.84 4.86
C TYR A 21 7.71 -11.15 5.64
N ASP A 22 8.20 -11.78 6.71
CA ASP A 22 9.24 -11.20 7.57
C ASP A 22 10.54 -10.97 6.76
N LYS A 23 10.90 -11.90 5.86
CA LYS A 23 12.03 -11.72 4.92
C LYS A 23 11.80 -10.52 4.00
N ALA A 24 10.61 -10.42 3.40
CA ALA A 24 10.28 -9.31 2.51
C ALA A 24 10.27 -7.95 3.22
N ILE A 25 9.86 -7.89 4.49
CA ILE A 25 9.95 -6.68 5.32
C ILE A 25 11.41 -6.28 5.57
N ASN A 26 12.26 -7.23 5.96
CA ASN A 26 13.68 -6.96 6.21
C ASN A 26 14.42 -6.44 4.95
N GLU A 27 14.04 -6.93 3.76
CA GLU A 27 14.53 -6.42 2.47
C GLU A 27 14.07 -4.97 2.22
N LEU A 28 12.80 -4.66 2.50
CA LEU A 28 12.27 -3.30 2.36
C LEU A 28 12.98 -2.30 3.28
N GLU A 29 13.37 -2.71 4.48
CA GLU A 29 14.17 -1.86 5.38
C GLU A 29 15.53 -1.49 4.78
N LYS A 30 16.10 -2.39 3.98
CA LYS A 30 17.32 -2.17 3.18
C LYS A 30 17.06 -1.45 1.86
N SER A 31 15.87 -0.89 1.68
CA SER A 31 15.43 -0.21 0.44
C SER A 31 15.30 -1.12 -0.79
N SER A 32 15.29 -2.44 -0.60
CA SER A 32 15.04 -3.43 -1.65
C SER A 32 13.55 -3.77 -1.73
N ALA A 33 12.91 -3.47 -2.86
CA ALA A 33 11.49 -3.75 -3.08
C ALA A 33 11.22 -5.11 -3.73
N GLY A 34 12.26 -5.81 -4.22
CA GLY A 34 12.12 -7.00 -5.07
C GLY A 34 11.35 -8.13 -4.41
N SER A 35 11.75 -8.55 -3.21
CA SER A 35 11.09 -9.64 -2.49
C SER A 35 9.65 -9.32 -2.09
N ALA A 36 9.37 -8.07 -1.73
CA ALA A 36 8.01 -7.63 -1.42
C ALA A 36 7.10 -7.68 -2.65
N ILE A 37 7.61 -7.21 -3.81
CA ILE A 37 6.89 -7.26 -5.09
C ILE A 37 6.62 -8.70 -5.50
N GLN A 38 7.62 -9.58 -5.42
CA GLN A 38 7.47 -10.99 -5.73
C GLN A 38 6.39 -11.63 -4.86
N LEU A 39 6.48 -11.44 -3.54
CA LEU A 39 5.53 -12.03 -2.60
C LEU A 39 4.10 -11.51 -2.83
N LEU A 40 3.94 -10.21 -3.15
CA LEU A 40 2.62 -9.65 -3.47
C LEU A 40 2.02 -10.22 -4.76
N ASN A 41 2.84 -10.58 -5.74
CA ASN A 41 2.38 -11.28 -6.94
C ASN A 41 1.94 -12.72 -6.62
N GLU A 42 2.73 -13.45 -5.83
CA GLU A 42 2.35 -14.80 -5.37
C GLU A 42 1.05 -14.77 -4.55
N TRP A 43 0.83 -13.69 -3.81
CA TRP A 43 -0.34 -13.46 -2.97
C TRP A 43 -1.50 -12.78 -3.70
N GLU A 44 -1.49 -12.68 -5.04
CA GLU A 44 -2.51 -11.96 -5.80
C GLU A 44 -3.93 -12.47 -5.49
N SER A 45 -4.11 -13.79 -5.37
CA SER A 45 -5.39 -14.46 -5.11
C SER A 45 -5.94 -14.28 -3.67
N ILE A 46 -5.13 -13.79 -2.73
CA ILE A 46 -5.51 -13.60 -1.32
C ILE A 46 -6.53 -12.46 -1.20
N LYS A 47 -7.70 -12.76 -0.62
CA LYS A 47 -8.87 -11.87 -0.47
C LYS A 47 -9.17 -11.56 1.00
N LYS A 48 -10.04 -10.58 1.26
CA LYS A 48 -10.35 -10.03 2.61
C LYS A 48 -10.73 -11.03 3.71
N LYS A 49 -11.21 -12.22 3.37
CA LYS A 49 -11.57 -13.30 4.33
C LYS A 49 -10.42 -14.25 4.64
N ASP A 50 -9.29 -14.11 3.94
CA ASP A 50 -8.09 -14.89 4.15
C ASP A 50 -7.29 -14.34 5.34
N ARG A 51 -6.74 -15.23 6.18
CA ARG A 51 -5.91 -14.85 7.33
C ARG A 51 -4.69 -14.05 6.90
N LEU A 52 -4.14 -14.32 5.72
CA LEU A 52 -2.98 -13.64 5.15
C LEU A 52 -3.32 -12.24 4.60
N TYR A 53 -4.59 -11.89 4.44
CA TYR A 53 -4.99 -10.58 3.94
C TYR A 53 -4.43 -9.43 4.78
N LEU A 54 -4.39 -9.60 6.10
CA LEU A 54 -3.82 -8.59 7.00
C LEU A 54 -2.31 -8.42 6.78
N LEU A 55 -1.57 -9.51 6.53
CA LEU A 55 -0.15 -9.47 6.20
C LEU A 55 0.08 -8.82 4.83
N LYS A 56 -0.70 -9.21 3.81
CA LYS A 56 -0.68 -8.61 2.47
C LYS A 56 -0.90 -7.10 2.53
N ARG A 57 -1.89 -6.64 3.30
CA ARG A 57 -2.18 -5.21 3.51
C ARG A 57 -1.02 -4.49 4.18
N LYS A 58 -0.41 -5.08 5.22
CA LYS A 58 0.78 -4.50 5.86
C LYS A 58 1.96 -4.44 4.90
N LEU A 59 2.16 -5.45 4.06
CA LEU A 59 3.23 -5.48 3.06
C LEU A 59 3.04 -4.38 2.02
N LEU A 60 1.81 -4.20 1.51
CA LEU A 60 1.46 -3.10 0.60
C LEU A 60 1.73 -1.73 1.20
N LEU A 61 1.41 -1.53 2.48
CA LEU A 61 1.73 -0.29 3.19
C LEU A 61 3.24 -0.04 3.20
N ARG A 62 4.04 -1.03 3.63
CA ARG A 62 5.50 -0.89 3.73
C ARG A 62 6.15 -0.69 2.37
N LEU A 63 5.70 -1.41 1.35
CA LEU A 63 6.13 -1.19 -0.02
C LEU A 63 5.80 0.23 -0.49
N SER A 64 4.59 0.73 -0.20
CA SER A 64 4.18 2.09 -0.60
C SER A 64 5.03 3.17 0.09
N GLU A 65 5.32 3.04 1.38
CA GLU A 65 6.23 3.93 2.10
C GLU A 65 7.63 3.93 1.48
N ASN A 66 8.13 2.74 1.15
CA ASN A 66 9.45 2.53 0.58
C ASN A 66 9.58 3.15 -0.83
N LEU A 67 8.61 2.88 -1.71
CA LEU A 67 8.55 3.45 -3.07
C LEU A 67 8.41 4.97 -3.04
N HIS A 68 7.56 5.51 -2.14
CA HIS A 68 7.42 6.95 -1.95
C HIS A 68 8.74 7.59 -1.50
N LYS A 69 9.45 6.98 -0.54
CA LYS A 69 10.77 7.47 -0.08
C LYS A 69 11.80 7.52 -1.22
N GLN A 70 11.73 6.56 -2.14
CA GLN A 70 12.60 6.47 -3.30
C GLN A 70 12.11 7.26 -4.52
N SER A 71 11.01 8.01 -4.42
CA SER A 71 10.37 8.70 -5.55
C SER A 71 10.02 7.80 -6.75
N LYS A 72 9.78 6.51 -6.50
CA LYS A 72 9.36 5.53 -7.51
C LYS A 72 7.85 5.61 -7.75
N TYR A 73 7.39 6.74 -8.30
CA TYR A 73 5.97 7.08 -8.36
C TYR A 73 5.17 6.23 -9.34
N LYS A 74 5.78 5.73 -10.43
CA LYS A 74 5.09 4.81 -11.36
C LYS A 74 4.71 3.50 -10.68
N GLU A 75 5.66 2.89 -9.98
CA GLU A 75 5.46 1.67 -9.21
C GLU A 75 4.53 1.92 -8.02
N LEU A 76 4.66 3.06 -7.34
CA LEU A 76 3.76 3.43 -6.26
C LEU A 76 2.32 3.52 -6.75
N ALA A 77 2.07 4.15 -7.90
CA ALA A 77 0.74 4.23 -8.51
C ALA A 77 0.19 2.84 -8.83
N TYR A 78 1.02 1.95 -9.39
CA TYR A 78 0.62 0.57 -9.70
C TYR A 78 0.18 -0.20 -8.45
N TRP A 79 1.02 -0.23 -7.41
CA TRP A 79 0.76 -1.02 -6.20
C TRP A 79 -0.36 -0.46 -5.34
N SER A 80 -0.44 0.87 -5.21
CA SER A 80 -1.56 1.51 -4.50
C SER A 80 -2.90 1.33 -5.22
N LYS A 81 -2.91 1.30 -6.56
CA LYS A 81 -4.11 0.95 -7.34
C LYS A 81 -4.54 -0.51 -7.12
N LYS A 82 -3.58 -1.46 -7.11
CA LYS A 82 -3.88 -2.85 -6.73
C LYS A 82 -4.43 -2.97 -5.31
N TRP A 83 -3.87 -2.21 -4.37
CA TRP A 83 -4.38 -2.16 -3.00
C TRP A 83 -5.82 -1.63 -2.95
N LEU A 84 -6.12 -0.53 -3.65
CA LEU A 84 -7.49 -0.01 -3.75
C LEU A 84 -8.47 -1.01 -4.35
N ALA A 85 -8.06 -1.80 -5.34
CA ALA A 85 -8.90 -2.84 -5.91
C ALA A 85 -9.25 -3.96 -4.89
N MET A 86 -8.47 -4.11 -3.81
CA MET A 86 -8.76 -5.05 -2.73
C MET A 86 -9.77 -4.51 -1.70
N ASP A 87 -9.73 -3.21 -1.43
CA ASP A 87 -10.70 -2.49 -0.61
C ASP A 87 -10.71 -1.02 -1.02
N GLU A 88 -11.70 -0.65 -1.84
CA GLU A 88 -11.79 0.70 -2.39
C GLU A 88 -11.99 1.77 -1.32
N ARG A 89 -12.35 1.39 -0.09
CA ARG A 89 -12.54 2.30 1.05
C ARG A 89 -11.27 2.50 1.87
N ASP A 90 -10.16 1.86 1.49
CA ASP A 90 -8.89 2.03 2.20
C ASP A 90 -8.28 3.41 1.93
N VAL A 91 -8.56 4.35 2.83
CA VAL A 91 -8.12 5.75 2.73
C VAL A 91 -6.60 5.87 2.65
N THR A 92 -5.85 4.96 3.29
CA THR A 92 -4.39 4.99 3.21
C THR A 92 -3.91 4.60 1.82
N ALA A 93 -4.53 3.59 1.20
CA ALA A 93 -4.26 3.25 -0.19
C ALA A 93 -4.62 4.41 -1.14
N MET A 94 -5.75 5.09 -0.92
CA MET A 94 -6.14 6.28 -1.68
C MET A 94 -5.08 7.39 -1.57
N ALA A 95 -4.58 7.64 -0.36
CA ALA A 95 -3.58 8.67 -0.11
C ALA A 95 -2.31 8.42 -0.94
N PHE A 96 -1.80 7.19 -0.93
CA PHE A 96 -0.64 6.82 -1.74
C PHE A 96 -0.91 6.85 -3.25
N TYR A 97 -2.10 6.44 -3.69
CA TYR A 97 -2.46 6.48 -5.10
C TYR A 97 -2.48 7.91 -5.62
N TYR A 98 -3.23 8.80 -4.99
CA TYR A 98 -3.28 10.21 -5.42
C TYR A 98 -1.93 10.90 -5.28
N GLN A 99 -1.17 10.59 -4.22
CA GLN A 99 0.19 11.10 -4.09
C GLN A 99 1.08 10.67 -5.26
N ALA A 100 0.98 9.42 -5.72
CA ALA A 100 1.73 8.96 -6.87
C ALA A 100 1.33 9.69 -8.15
N LEU A 101 0.01 9.84 -8.40
CA LEU A 101 -0.51 10.51 -9.58
C LEU A 101 -0.07 11.98 -9.68
N LEU A 102 0.08 12.68 -8.55
CA LEU A 102 0.57 14.06 -8.51
C LEU A 102 1.95 14.24 -9.14
N HIS A 103 2.79 13.20 -9.13
CA HIS A 103 4.15 13.21 -9.68
C HIS A 103 4.23 12.61 -11.09
N LEU A 104 3.10 12.32 -11.72
CA LEU A 104 3.02 11.76 -13.07
C LEU A 104 2.25 12.76 -13.96
N ASP A 105 2.93 13.33 -14.95
CA ASP A 105 2.45 14.49 -15.73
C ASP A 105 1.03 14.30 -16.28
N GLN A 106 0.75 13.14 -16.89
CA GLN A 106 -0.54 12.85 -17.53
C GLN A 106 -1.69 12.67 -16.53
N THR A 107 -1.39 12.38 -15.26
CA THR A 107 -2.39 12.06 -14.23
C THR A 107 -2.39 13.06 -13.09
N ARG A 108 -1.61 14.14 -13.18
CA ARG A 108 -1.42 15.12 -12.10
C ARG A 108 -2.74 15.77 -11.69
N GLU A 109 -3.59 16.13 -12.65
CA GLU A 109 -4.90 16.73 -12.36
C GLU A 109 -5.82 15.78 -11.59
N GLU A 110 -5.85 14.50 -11.97
CA GLU A 110 -6.57 13.45 -11.23
C GLU A 110 -6.02 13.32 -9.80
N GLY A 111 -4.69 13.32 -9.66
CA GLY A 111 -4.02 13.30 -8.36
C GLY A 111 -4.44 14.47 -7.47
N VAL A 112 -4.48 15.69 -8.00
CA VAL A 112 -4.91 16.89 -7.26
C VAL A 112 -6.36 16.77 -6.83
N LYS A 113 -7.26 16.53 -7.78
CA LYS A 113 -8.71 16.42 -7.51
C LYS A 113 -9.01 15.32 -6.50
N GLY A 114 -8.39 14.16 -6.69
CA GLY A 114 -8.52 13.01 -5.80
C GLY A 114 -8.03 13.31 -4.38
N MET A 115 -6.83 13.87 -4.25
CA MET A 115 -6.23 14.24 -2.96
C MET A 115 -7.11 15.22 -2.18
N ILE A 116 -7.59 16.30 -2.83
CA ILE A 116 -8.46 17.31 -2.20
C ILE A 116 -9.77 16.68 -1.74
N ASN A 117 -10.42 15.90 -2.61
CA ASN A 117 -11.70 15.27 -2.30
C ASN A 117 -11.58 14.24 -1.18
N ALA A 118 -10.53 13.44 -1.19
CA ALA A 118 -10.26 12.47 -0.14
C ALA A 118 -9.98 13.17 1.19
N TYR A 119 -9.14 14.21 1.20
CA TYR A 119 -8.80 14.93 2.44
C TYR A 119 -10.01 15.59 3.08
N ARG A 120 -10.92 16.17 2.27
CA ARG A 120 -12.18 16.73 2.76
C ARG A 120 -13.05 15.69 3.48
N LYS A 121 -13.03 14.43 3.03
CA LYS A 121 -13.82 13.34 3.62
C LYS A 121 -13.14 12.69 4.82
N PHE A 122 -11.80 12.60 4.80
CA PHE A 122 -11.02 11.84 5.78
C PHE A 122 -9.80 12.63 6.27
N PRO A 123 -10.00 13.81 6.90
CA PRO A 123 -8.91 14.72 7.25
C PRO A 123 -7.94 14.15 8.30
N ASP A 124 -8.38 13.15 9.08
CA ASP A 124 -7.58 12.55 10.15
C ASP A 124 -6.70 11.38 9.69
N ASN A 125 -6.80 10.96 8.43
CA ASN A 125 -5.88 9.95 7.90
C ASN A 125 -4.45 10.52 7.84
N LYS A 126 -3.52 9.88 8.56
CA LYS A 126 -2.13 10.33 8.72
C LYS A 126 -1.42 10.61 7.39
N TYR A 127 -1.47 9.69 6.42
CA TYR A 127 -0.76 9.85 5.15
C TYR A 127 -1.43 10.90 4.29
N LEU A 128 -2.76 10.88 4.23
CA LEU A 128 -3.52 11.84 3.46
C LEU A 128 -3.30 13.27 3.95
N LYS A 129 -3.36 13.50 5.26
CA LYS A 129 -3.07 14.78 5.90
C LYS A 129 -1.64 15.24 5.60
N ARG A 130 -0.66 14.34 5.70
CA ARG A 130 0.74 14.65 5.38
C ARG A 130 0.89 15.08 3.93
N PHE A 131 0.41 14.28 2.99
CA PHE A 131 0.55 14.55 1.56
C PHE A 131 -0.18 15.81 1.12
N TYR A 132 -1.42 16.00 1.61
CA TYR A 132 -2.19 17.21 1.36
C TYR A 132 -1.48 18.47 1.87
N ASN A 133 -0.93 18.44 3.09
CA ASN A 133 -0.20 19.58 3.65
C ASN A 133 1.08 19.90 2.85
N THR A 134 1.82 18.89 2.42
CA THR A 134 2.99 19.06 1.54
C THR A 134 2.58 19.68 0.21
N TYR A 135 1.53 19.17 -0.43
CA TYR A 135 0.98 19.74 -1.65
C TYR A 135 0.59 21.22 -1.44
N ARG A 136 -0.17 21.53 -0.38
CA ARG A 136 -0.60 22.91 -0.08
C ARG A 136 0.59 23.85 0.06
N LYS A 137 1.61 23.46 0.84
CA LYS A 137 2.81 24.27 1.07
C LYS A 137 3.52 24.61 -0.24
N ASN A 138 3.76 23.60 -1.09
CA ASN A 138 4.46 23.78 -2.36
C ASN A 138 3.71 24.66 -3.36
N ASN A 139 2.39 24.77 -3.23
CA ASN A 139 1.56 25.62 -4.12
C ASN A 139 1.24 26.98 -3.49
N SER A 140 1.42 27.17 -2.18
CA SER A 140 1.33 28.49 -1.53
C SER A 140 2.63 29.28 -1.60
N GLU A 141 3.78 28.62 -1.75
CA GLU A 141 5.11 29.25 -1.93
C GLU A 141 5.40 29.61 -3.41
N GLY A 142 4.45 29.34 -4.31
CA GLY A 142 4.51 29.69 -5.74
C GLY A 142 3.68 30.92 -6.14
N LEU A 143 3.28 31.73 -5.17
CA LEU A 143 2.59 33.02 -5.34
C LEU A 143 3.45 34.17 -4.82
#